data_AF-A0A136J0Y3-F1
#
_entry.id   AF-A0A136J0Y3-F1
#
_cell.length_a   1.000
_cell.length_b   1.000
_cell.length_c   1.000
_cell.angle_alpha   90.00
_cell.angle_beta   90.00
_cell.angle_gamma   90.00
#
_symmetry.space_group_name_H-M   'P 1'
#
loop_
_entity.id
_entity.type
_entity.pdbx_description
1 polymer ?
#
loop_
_entity_poly.entity_id
_entity_poly.type
_entity_poly.pdbx_seq_one_letter_code
_entity_poly.pdbx_strand_id
1 'polypeptide(L)'
;MTIVVAESSWNAHKQVPLIRALMRAPSRTAANRPYELAASSTPAVSHEPLRFTPQWHSSVTAARPAAAPVANVNVDIISAITDRERQITGEDGPAADGPTARAQRHVGKPLTQVVISDIIQGERALTGRSGPVPEGPAAMLQKMLDGGHYTSRLAEKAASSAGATKQQHSGKLDSATISSIADAEKAITGSSEPVKGGPAAQAQRHANEPIDSANLHDITEGEKKITGEARAVKGGPTAAAQSELGKSRSS
;
A
#
# COMPACT_ATOMS: atom_id res chain seq x y z
N MET A 1 56.16 -20.62 8.32
CA MET A 1 56.64 -20.74 6.93
C MET A 1 55.87 -21.88 6.30
N THR A 2 55.12 -21.55 5.23
CA THR A 2 54.41 -22.44 4.28
C THR A 2 53.09 -23.11 4.72
N ILE A 3 52.00 -22.73 4.03
CA ILE A 3 50.88 -23.48 3.37
C ILE A 3 50.07 -22.35 2.70
N VAL A 4 50.15 -22.03 1.39
CA VAL A 4 49.66 -22.70 0.15
C VAL A 4 48.15 -22.94 0.11
N VAL A 5 47.39 -22.06 -0.57
CA VAL A 5 46.21 -22.32 -1.43
C VAL A 5 46.13 -21.13 -2.43
N ALA A 6 46.61 -21.22 -3.68
CA ALA A 6 45.94 -21.65 -4.93
C ALA A 6 44.69 -20.82 -5.29
N GLU A 7 44.82 -19.85 -6.22
CA GLU A 7 44.33 -19.86 -7.62
C GLU A 7 42.80 -19.89 -7.78
N SER A 8 42.15 -18.76 -8.14
CA SER A 8 41.90 -18.30 -9.52
C SER A 8 41.15 -19.30 -10.40
N SER A 9 39.84 -19.10 -10.59
CA SER A 9 39.20 -19.38 -11.88
C SER A 9 37.86 -18.66 -12.02
N TRP A 10 37.71 -18.02 -13.17
CA TRP A 10 36.51 -17.41 -13.70
C TRP A 10 35.53 -18.49 -14.16
N ASN A 11 34.21 -18.26 -14.03
CA ASN A 11 33.33 -18.71 -15.11
C ASN A 11 32.09 -17.83 -15.26
N ALA A 12 32.02 -17.21 -16.43
CA ALA A 12 30.92 -16.44 -16.94
C ALA A 12 29.93 -17.39 -17.62
N HIS A 13 28.64 -17.29 -17.32
CA HIS A 13 27.59 -17.72 -18.26
C HIS A 13 26.38 -16.80 -18.13
N LYS A 14 26.42 -15.72 -18.92
CA LYS A 14 25.22 -15.05 -19.41
C LYS A 14 24.54 -16.01 -20.41
N GLN A 15 23.30 -16.40 -20.15
CA GLN A 15 22.43 -16.90 -21.20
C GLN A 15 21.21 -15.98 -21.34
N VAL A 16 21.17 -15.29 -22.47
CA VAL A 16 20.03 -14.55 -23.00
C VAL A 16 19.45 -15.41 -24.12
N PRO A 17 18.16 -15.79 -24.08
CA PRO A 17 17.49 -16.24 -25.29
C PRO A 17 16.86 -15.04 -26.00
N LEU A 18 17.46 -14.71 -27.15
CA LEU A 18 16.83 -14.05 -28.29
C LEU A 18 15.57 -14.83 -28.70
N ILE A 19 14.39 -14.19 -28.69
CA ILE A 19 13.31 -14.60 -29.59
C ILE A 19 12.83 -13.37 -30.36
N ARG A 20 13.13 -13.41 -31.66
CA ARG A 20 12.80 -12.42 -32.68
C ARG A 20 11.51 -12.85 -33.38
N ALA A 21 10.56 -11.91 -33.39
CA ALA A 21 9.57 -11.62 -34.43
C ALA A 21 8.61 -12.71 -34.92
N LEU A 22 7.32 -12.40 -34.82
CA LEU A 22 6.42 -12.53 -35.97
C LEU A 22 5.41 -11.38 -35.99
N MET A 23 5.43 -10.66 -37.10
CA MET A 23 4.44 -9.65 -37.51
C MET A 23 3.08 -10.30 -37.72
N ARG A 24 2.00 -9.64 -37.29
CA ARG A 24 0.79 -9.51 -38.13
C ARG A 24 -0.01 -8.28 -37.71
N ALA A 25 -0.17 -7.36 -38.65
CA ALA A 25 -0.92 -6.12 -38.53
C ALA A 25 -2.42 -6.35 -38.91
N PRO A 26 -3.27 -5.31 -39.05
CA PRO A 26 -4.55 -5.21 -38.34
C PRO A 26 -5.77 -5.48 -39.24
N SER A 27 -6.94 -5.67 -38.66
CA SER A 27 -8.21 -5.61 -39.40
C SER A 27 -9.30 -4.98 -38.55
N ARG A 28 -9.74 -3.80 -39.00
CA ARG A 28 -10.98 -3.11 -38.62
C ARG A 28 -12.17 -3.83 -39.27
N THR A 29 -13.23 -4.11 -38.51
CA THR A 29 -14.61 -4.31 -38.99
C THR A 29 -15.52 -4.00 -37.79
N ALA A 30 -16.09 -2.80 -37.65
CA ALA A 30 -17.38 -2.35 -38.19
C ALA A 30 -18.58 -3.21 -37.73
N ALA A 31 -19.44 -2.65 -36.86
CA ALA A 31 -20.90 -2.82 -36.91
C ALA A 31 -21.58 -1.93 -35.84
N ASN A 32 -21.81 -0.67 -36.21
CA ASN A 32 -22.91 0.13 -35.66
C ASN A 32 -24.22 -0.49 -36.16
N ARG A 33 -25.15 -0.83 -35.26
CA ARG A 33 -26.55 -1.11 -35.61
C ARG A 33 -27.41 0.04 -35.05
N PRO A 34 -28.04 0.87 -35.89
CA PRO A 34 -29.05 1.80 -35.44
C PRO A 34 -30.37 1.05 -35.16
N TYR A 35 -31.02 1.41 -34.06
CA TYR A 35 -32.38 0.96 -33.77
C TYR A 35 -33.36 1.61 -34.74
N GLU A 36 -34.21 0.78 -35.30
CA GLU A 36 -35.29 1.10 -36.23
C GLU A 36 -36.33 2.03 -35.57
N LEU A 37 -36.64 3.11 -36.28
CA LEU A 37 -37.80 3.96 -36.08
C LEU A 37 -39.04 3.25 -36.61
N ALA A 38 -39.93 2.83 -35.72
CA ALA A 38 -41.32 2.53 -36.08
C ALA A 38 -42.20 3.65 -35.52
N ALA A 39 -42.60 4.56 -36.40
CA ALA A 39 -43.68 5.50 -36.17
C ALA A 39 -45.01 4.82 -36.50
N SER A 40 -45.99 4.92 -35.60
CA SER A 40 -47.40 4.68 -35.92
C SER A 40 -48.31 5.65 -35.16
N SER A 41 -48.90 6.54 -35.96
CA SER A 41 -50.22 7.17 -35.89
C SER A 41 -50.99 7.31 -34.56
N THR A 42 -51.18 8.58 -34.20
CA THR A 42 -52.35 9.32 -33.65
C THR A 42 -53.74 8.64 -33.77
N PRO A 43 -54.75 8.91 -32.89
CA PRO A 43 -55.36 10.25 -32.75
C PRO A 43 -55.85 10.72 -31.37
N ALA A 44 -56.10 12.03 -31.37
CA ALA A 44 -56.55 12.91 -30.30
C ALA A 44 -57.84 12.50 -29.59
N VAL A 45 -57.89 12.74 -28.28
CA VAL A 45 -59.12 13.05 -27.53
C VAL A 45 -58.81 14.18 -26.55
N SER A 46 -59.39 15.34 -26.80
CA SER A 46 -59.44 16.51 -25.93
C SER A 46 -60.32 16.21 -24.71
N HIS A 47 -59.93 16.57 -23.48
CA HIS A 47 -60.87 16.99 -22.42
C HIS A 47 -60.13 17.64 -21.22
N GLU A 48 -60.51 18.90 -20.95
CA GLU A 48 -60.42 19.71 -19.73
C GLU A 48 -59.08 20.16 -19.07
N PRO A 49 -58.92 21.49 -18.80
CA PRO A 49 -57.84 22.04 -18.00
C PRO A 49 -58.21 22.16 -16.51
N LEU A 50 -57.75 21.22 -15.68
CA LEU A 50 -57.81 21.37 -14.23
C LEU A 50 -56.50 21.94 -13.67
N ARG A 51 -56.57 23.24 -13.36
CA ARG A 51 -55.87 23.97 -12.30
C ARG A 51 -54.51 23.40 -11.84
N PHE A 52 -53.45 23.90 -12.48
CA PHE A 52 -52.07 23.73 -12.02
C PHE A 52 -51.81 24.69 -10.84
N THR A 53 -51.75 24.17 -9.61
CA THR A 53 -51.10 24.84 -8.49
C THR A 53 -49.57 24.66 -8.63
N PRO A 54 -48.74 25.66 -8.31
CA PRO A 54 -47.29 25.48 -8.37
C PRO A 54 -46.85 24.68 -7.14
N GLN A 55 -46.84 23.35 -7.25
CA GLN A 55 -46.12 22.50 -6.32
C GLN A 55 -44.63 22.62 -6.63
N TRP A 56 -43.93 23.39 -5.80
CA TRP A 56 -42.48 23.41 -5.73
C TRP A 56 -41.97 22.01 -5.37
N HIS A 57 -41.75 21.17 -6.38
CA HIS A 57 -40.89 20.02 -6.22
C HIS A 57 -39.46 20.53 -6.33
N SER A 58 -38.87 20.75 -5.16
CA SER A 58 -37.43 20.94 -4.96
C SER A 58 -36.69 19.94 -5.84
N SER A 59 -36.05 20.43 -6.90
CA SER A 59 -34.97 19.74 -7.56
C SER A 59 -33.91 19.50 -6.50
N VAL A 60 -33.95 18.34 -5.84
CA VAL A 60 -32.77 17.81 -5.19
C VAL A 60 -31.85 17.44 -6.35
N THR A 61 -31.12 18.45 -6.84
CA THR A 61 -29.80 18.22 -7.39
C THR A 61 -29.10 17.42 -6.32
N ALA A 62 -29.01 16.10 -6.52
CA ALA A 62 -28.17 15.26 -5.72
C ALA A 62 -26.77 15.85 -5.88
N ALA A 63 -26.39 16.72 -4.95
CA ALA A 63 -25.05 17.20 -4.82
C ALA A 63 -24.22 15.93 -4.76
N ARG A 64 -23.41 15.73 -5.80
CA ARG A 64 -22.42 14.66 -5.85
C ARG A 64 -21.76 14.66 -4.47
N PRO A 65 -21.82 13.57 -3.69
CA PRO A 65 -21.25 13.59 -2.36
C PRO A 65 -19.83 14.10 -2.50
N ALA A 66 -19.50 15.14 -1.74
CA ALA A 66 -18.13 15.59 -1.60
C ALA A 66 -17.32 14.32 -1.30
N ALA A 67 -16.29 14.06 -2.12
CA ALA A 67 -15.50 12.85 -2.01
C ALA A 67 -15.14 12.67 -0.54
N ALA A 68 -15.62 11.56 0.06
CA ALA A 68 -15.28 11.22 1.42
C ALA A 68 -13.75 11.31 1.58
N PRO A 69 -13.22 11.75 2.74
CA PRO A 69 -11.79 11.82 2.94
C PRO A 69 -11.19 10.44 2.66
N VAL A 70 -10.53 10.31 1.52
CA VAL A 70 -9.79 9.10 1.14
C VAL A 70 -8.70 8.94 2.18
N ALA A 71 -8.78 7.85 2.94
CA ALA A 71 -7.78 7.55 3.96
C ALA A 71 -6.38 7.63 3.32
N ASN A 72 -5.48 8.42 3.90
CA ASN A 72 -4.10 8.43 3.42
C ASN A 72 -3.48 7.07 3.69
N VAL A 73 -2.65 6.59 2.75
CA VAL A 73 -1.81 5.42 2.94
C VAL A 73 -0.92 5.71 4.14
N ASN A 74 -1.24 5.05 5.23
CA ASN A 74 -0.52 5.11 6.47
C ASN A 74 0.03 3.72 6.76
N VAL A 75 0.86 3.64 7.78
CA VAL A 75 1.49 2.37 8.15
C VAL A 75 0.50 1.38 8.78
N ASP A 76 -0.68 1.78 9.29
CA ASP A 76 -1.75 0.83 9.64
C ASP A 76 -2.21 0.05 8.39
N ILE A 77 -2.39 0.77 7.27
CA ILE A 77 -2.69 0.19 5.96
C ILE A 77 -1.52 -0.68 5.47
N ILE A 78 -0.28 -0.21 5.60
CA ILE A 78 0.91 -0.98 5.19
C ILE A 78 1.04 -2.25 6.01
N SER A 79 0.89 -2.21 7.33
CA SER A 79 0.94 -3.40 8.19
C SER A 79 -0.12 -4.41 7.80
N ALA A 80 -1.35 -3.96 7.52
CA ALA A 80 -2.42 -4.86 7.06
C ALA A 80 -2.11 -5.47 5.68
N ILE A 81 -1.48 -4.71 4.78
CA ILE A 81 -0.99 -5.20 3.50
C ILE A 81 0.10 -6.25 3.72
N THR A 82 1.07 -6.01 4.60
CA THR A 82 2.16 -6.94 4.95
C THR A 82 1.61 -8.24 5.54
N ASP A 83 0.68 -8.14 6.48
CA ASP A 83 0.03 -9.30 7.09
C ASP A 83 -0.67 -10.15 6.03
N ARG A 84 -1.32 -9.50 5.07
CA ARG A 84 -2.01 -10.21 3.99
C ARG A 84 -1.07 -10.76 2.94
N GLU A 85 0.04 -10.10 2.67
CA GLU A 85 1.13 -10.58 1.83
C GLU A 85 1.76 -11.84 2.44
N ARG A 86 2.09 -11.81 3.74
CA ARG A 86 2.61 -12.98 4.48
C ARG A 86 1.69 -14.18 4.37
N GLN A 87 0.38 -13.98 4.43
CA GLN A 87 -0.60 -15.08 4.26
C GLN A 87 -0.59 -15.68 2.85
N ILE A 88 -0.11 -14.96 1.83
CA ILE A 88 -0.05 -15.43 0.45
C ILE A 88 1.30 -16.05 0.13
N THR A 89 2.39 -15.45 0.60
CA THR A 89 3.77 -15.89 0.29
C THR A 89 4.33 -16.88 1.30
N GLY A 90 3.84 -16.86 2.54
CA GLY A 90 4.46 -17.54 3.68
C GLY A 90 5.78 -16.92 4.14
N GLU A 91 6.20 -15.77 3.57
CA GLU A 91 7.42 -15.07 4.00
C GLU A 91 7.13 -14.16 5.20
N ASP A 92 8.00 -14.19 6.20
CA ASP A 92 7.89 -13.37 7.41
C ASP A 92 8.08 -11.87 7.18
N GLY A 93 8.45 -11.43 5.97
CA GLY A 93 8.72 -10.03 5.65
C GLY A 93 8.20 -9.62 4.27
N PRO A 94 8.26 -8.32 3.95
CA PRO A 94 7.86 -7.82 2.64
C PRO A 94 8.73 -8.47 1.55
N ALA A 95 8.08 -9.06 0.56
CA ALA A 95 8.76 -9.61 -0.60
C ALA A 95 9.30 -8.46 -1.46
N ALA A 96 10.44 -8.70 -2.10
CA ALA A 96 10.99 -7.77 -3.07
C ALA A 96 9.97 -7.57 -4.20
N ASP A 97 9.64 -6.31 -4.50
CA ASP A 97 8.59 -5.90 -5.45
C ASP A 97 7.15 -6.33 -5.08
N GLY A 98 6.92 -6.80 -3.85
CA GLY A 98 5.61 -7.22 -3.35
C GLY A 98 4.61 -6.06 -3.12
N PRO A 99 3.35 -6.38 -2.82
CA PRO A 99 2.31 -5.39 -2.54
C PRO A 99 2.67 -4.44 -1.39
N THR A 100 3.40 -4.91 -0.37
CA THR A 100 3.91 -4.08 0.73
C THR A 100 4.92 -3.06 0.25
N ALA A 101 5.92 -3.49 -0.54
CA ALA A 101 6.93 -2.60 -1.11
C ALA A 101 6.27 -1.51 -1.98
N ARG A 102 5.29 -1.90 -2.81
CA ARG A 102 4.50 -0.97 -3.64
C ARG A 102 3.69 0.02 -2.79
N ALA A 103 3.04 -0.44 -1.72
CA ALA A 103 2.26 0.41 -0.83
C ALA A 103 3.13 1.48 -0.12
N GLN A 104 4.37 1.12 0.23
CA GLN A 104 5.29 2.02 0.92
C GLN A 104 5.70 3.23 0.08
N ARG A 105 5.70 3.11 -1.27
CA ARG A 105 5.91 4.25 -2.18
C ARG A 105 4.82 5.32 -2.10
N HIS A 106 3.71 4.99 -1.46
CA HIS A 106 2.53 5.84 -1.35
C HIS A 106 2.28 6.37 0.05
N VAL A 107 3.18 6.14 1.03
CA VAL A 107 3.06 6.69 2.39
C VAL A 107 2.73 8.18 2.36
N GLY A 108 1.69 8.55 3.11
CA GLY A 108 1.19 9.93 3.22
C GLY A 108 0.34 10.41 2.05
N LYS A 109 0.22 9.64 0.96
CA LYS A 109 -0.66 9.96 -0.17
C LYS A 109 -2.08 9.43 0.06
N PRO A 110 -3.12 10.05 -0.51
CA PRO A 110 -4.48 9.50 -0.44
C PRO A 110 -4.54 8.10 -1.06
N LEU A 111 -5.27 7.19 -0.41
CA LEU A 111 -5.60 5.89 -0.99
C LEU A 111 -6.51 6.10 -2.20
N THR A 112 -5.94 5.92 -3.39
CA THR A 112 -6.63 6.10 -4.67
C THR A 112 -6.57 4.82 -5.48
N GLN A 113 -7.33 4.76 -6.57
CA GLN A 113 -7.27 3.63 -7.50
C GLN A 113 -5.87 3.43 -8.11
N VAL A 114 -5.07 4.49 -8.22
CA VAL A 114 -3.67 4.41 -8.68
C VAL A 114 -2.83 3.64 -7.67
N VAL A 115 -2.95 3.95 -6.38
CA VAL A 115 -2.26 3.23 -5.30
C VAL A 115 -2.66 1.75 -5.31
N ILE A 116 -3.97 1.46 -5.43
CA ILE A 116 -4.47 0.08 -5.49
C ILE A 116 -3.91 -0.65 -6.70
N SER A 117 -3.85 0.01 -7.87
CA SER A 117 -3.27 -0.59 -9.07
C SER A 117 -1.80 -0.96 -8.90
N ASP A 118 -0.99 -0.12 -8.25
CA ASP A 118 0.43 -0.43 -7.98
C ASP A 118 0.57 -1.63 -7.04
N ILE A 119 -0.32 -1.74 -6.05
CA ILE A 119 -0.35 -2.85 -5.10
C ILE A 119 -0.78 -4.15 -5.82
N ILE A 120 -1.75 -4.09 -6.74
CA ILE A 120 -2.11 -5.21 -7.61
C ILE A 120 -0.92 -5.67 -8.45
N GLN A 121 -0.10 -4.74 -8.96
CA GLN A 121 1.12 -5.10 -9.71
C GLN A 121 2.12 -5.86 -8.83
N GLY A 122 2.32 -5.43 -7.58
CA GLY A 122 3.17 -6.17 -6.64
C GLY A 122 2.61 -7.54 -6.31
N GLU A 123 1.31 -7.65 -6.08
CA GLU A 123 0.63 -8.92 -5.82
C GLU A 123 0.69 -9.88 -7.03
N ARG A 124 0.60 -9.35 -8.25
CA ARG A 124 0.81 -10.09 -9.50
C ARG A 124 2.24 -10.60 -9.62
N ALA A 125 3.24 -9.80 -9.22
CA ALA A 125 4.64 -10.22 -9.25
C ALA A 125 4.89 -11.45 -8.36
N LEU A 126 4.16 -11.57 -7.25
CA LEU A 126 4.29 -12.68 -6.31
C LEU A 126 3.44 -13.90 -6.68
N THR A 127 2.21 -13.70 -7.16
CA THR A 127 1.24 -14.79 -7.36
C THR A 127 1.09 -15.23 -8.82
N GLY A 128 1.63 -14.46 -9.77
CA GLY A 128 1.45 -14.66 -11.20
C GLY A 128 0.02 -14.39 -11.71
N ARG A 129 -0.91 -13.97 -10.84
CA ARG A 129 -2.32 -13.74 -11.20
C ARG A 129 -2.54 -12.34 -11.76
N SER A 130 -3.29 -12.24 -12.85
CA SER A 130 -3.68 -10.96 -13.44
C SER A 130 -4.93 -10.41 -12.76
N GLY A 131 -4.79 -9.99 -11.49
CA GLY A 131 -5.86 -9.37 -10.71
C GLY A 131 -5.63 -9.48 -9.20
N PRO A 132 -6.45 -8.79 -8.37
CA PRO A 132 -6.43 -8.96 -6.92
C PRO A 132 -6.65 -10.43 -6.56
N VAL A 133 -5.81 -11.02 -5.71
CA VAL A 133 -6.07 -12.36 -5.19
C VAL A 133 -7.27 -12.25 -4.24
N PRO A 134 -8.19 -13.25 -4.24
CA PRO A 134 -9.26 -13.28 -3.26
C PRO A 134 -8.71 -13.15 -1.84
N GLU A 135 -9.29 -12.20 -1.10
CA GLU A 135 -8.85 -11.79 0.23
C GLU A 135 -7.45 -11.15 0.31
N GLY A 136 -6.67 -11.07 -0.78
CA GLY A 136 -5.31 -10.52 -0.78
C GLY A 136 -5.19 -9.01 -0.53
N PRO A 137 -3.96 -8.48 -0.45
CA PRO A 137 -3.72 -7.09 -0.08
C PRO A 137 -4.50 -6.09 -0.94
N ALA A 138 -4.54 -6.26 -2.27
CA ALA A 138 -5.29 -5.35 -3.12
C ALA A 138 -6.81 -5.49 -2.95
N ALA A 139 -7.33 -6.70 -2.76
CA ALA A 139 -8.75 -6.94 -2.54
C ALA A 139 -9.24 -6.30 -1.24
N MET A 140 -8.42 -6.30 -0.19
CA MET A 140 -8.70 -5.56 1.05
C MET A 140 -8.85 -4.05 0.78
N LEU A 141 -7.92 -3.45 0.04
CA LEU A 141 -7.96 -2.00 -0.23
C LEU A 141 -9.10 -1.60 -1.16
N GLN A 142 -9.46 -2.46 -2.12
CA GLN A 142 -10.65 -2.26 -2.94
C GLN A 142 -11.91 -2.24 -2.07
N LYS A 143 -12.05 -3.20 -1.14
CA LYS A 143 -13.15 -3.19 -0.16
C LYS A 143 -13.14 -1.94 0.72
N MET A 144 -11.97 -1.40 1.06
CA MET A 144 -11.87 -0.14 1.81
C MET A 144 -12.34 1.07 0.98
N LEU A 145 -12.02 1.11 -0.31
CA LEU A 145 -12.40 2.20 -1.22
C LEU A 145 -13.88 2.13 -1.62
N ASP A 146 -14.38 0.93 -1.94
CA ASP A 146 -15.77 0.70 -2.38
C ASP A 146 -16.76 0.70 -1.20
N GLY A 147 -16.29 0.29 -0.01
CA GLY A 147 -17.16 -0.01 1.12
C GLY A 147 -17.41 1.14 2.08
N GLY A 148 -16.54 2.14 2.24
CA GLY A 148 -16.71 3.20 3.27
C GLY A 148 -16.88 2.72 4.73
N HIS A 149 -16.92 1.40 4.99
CA HIS A 149 -17.19 0.79 6.28
C HIS A 149 -15.91 0.59 7.11
N TYR A 150 -14.72 0.68 6.50
CA TYR A 150 -13.46 0.75 7.23
C TYR A 150 -13.14 2.17 7.69
N THR A 151 -13.65 3.21 7.01
CA THR A 151 -13.54 4.58 7.50
C THR A 151 -14.41 4.81 8.74
N SER A 152 -15.48 4.04 8.98
CA SER A 152 -16.25 4.14 10.24
C SER A 152 -15.53 3.48 11.42
N ARG A 153 -14.87 2.32 11.25
CA ARG A 153 -14.03 1.72 12.31
C ARG A 153 -12.73 2.49 12.55
N LEU A 154 -12.13 3.07 11.50
CA LEU A 154 -11.01 3.99 11.65
C LEU A 154 -11.47 5.33 12.21
N ALA A 155 -12.69 5.81 11.94
CA ALA A 155 -13.28 6.97 12.58
C ALA A 155 -13.66 6.68 14.05
N GLU A 156 -14.00 5.44 14.39
CA GLU A 156 -14.24 5.01 15.78
C GLU A 156 -12.91 4.86 16.54
N LYS A 157 -11.86 4.32 15.89
CA LYS A 157 -10.46 4.33 16.39
C LYS A 157 -9.89 5.77 16.43
N ALA A 158 -10.30 6.64 15.52
CA ALA A 158 -9.94 8.07 15.49
C ALA A 158 -10.71 8.88 16.52
N ALA A 159 -11.98 8.57 16.80
CA ALA A 159 -12.78 9.22 17.84
C ALA A 159 -12.34 8.79 19.25
N SER A 160 -11.88 7.53 19.40
CA SER A 160 -11.21 7.07 20.61
C SER A 160 -9.76 7.57 20.75
N SER A 161 -9.17 8.17 19.70
CA SER A 161 -7.88 8.88 19.75
C SER A 161 -7.98 10.42 19.63
N ALA A 162 -9.15 10.97 19.33
CA ALA A 162 -9.40 12.41 19.26
C ALA A 162 -9.43 13.08 20.66
N GLY A 163 -9.35 12.29 21.73
CA GLY A 163 -9.05 12.75 23.08
C GLY A 163 -7.56 12.87 23.41
N ALA A 164 -6.65 12.56 22.48
CA ALA A 164 -5.20 12.49 22.74
C ALA A 164 -4.39 13.36 21.76
N THR A 165 -4.52 14.68 21.85
CA THR A 165 -3.57 15.63 21.23
C THR A 165 -2.31 15.83 22.09
N LYS A 166 -1.63 14.73 22.40
CA LYS A 166 -0.19 14.68 22.67
C LYS A 166 0.29 13.48 21.86
N GLN A 167 1.39 13.61 21.12
CA GLN A 167 2.06 12.46 20.52
C GLN A 167 2.29 11.42 21.61
N GLN A 168 1.39 10.44 21.75
CA GLN A 168 1.53 9.38 22.73
C GLN A 168 2.57 8.42 22.16
N HIS A 169 3.79 8.54 22.66
CA HIS A 169 4.83 7.55 22.42
C HIS A 169 4.40 6.30 23.19
N SER A 170 3.95 5.28 22.46
CA SER A 170 3.25 4.14 23.05
C SER A 170 4.18 3.09 23.67
N GLY A 171 5.50 3.30 23.57
CA GLY A 171 6.53 2.32 23.92
C GLY A 171 6.45 1.07 23.04
N LYS A 172 5.76 1.14 21.91
CA LYS A 172 5.58 0.06 20.93
C LYS A 172 6.18 0.46 19.59
N LEU A 173 6.46 -0.53 18.75
CA LEU A 173 6.72 -0.34 17.32
C LEU A 173 5.40 -0.01 16.63
N ASP A 174 4.87 1.15 16.98
CA ASP A 174 3.68 1.73 16.41
C ASP A 174 3.98 2.42 15.09
N SER A 175 2.93 2.98 14.53
CA SER A 175 2.94 3.62 13.23
C SER A 175 3.97 4.75 13.11
N ALA A 176 4.03 5.62 14.12
CA ALA A 176 4.94 6.75 14.15
C ALA A 176 6.40 6.30 14.29
N THR A 177 6.64 5.28 15.13
CA THR A 177 7.96 4.72 15.37
C THR A 177 8.53 4.05 14.13
N ILE A 178 7.75 3.15 13.50
CA ILE A 178 8.19 2.45 12.28
C ILE A 178 8.46 3.45 11.14
N SER A 179 7.64 4.49 11.00
CA SER A 179 7.86 5.53 10.00
C SER A 179 9.18 6.26 10.23
N SER A 180 9.49 6.60 11.49
CA SER A 180 10.75 7.27 11.85
C SER A 180 11.98 6.39 11.57
N ILE A 181 11.86 5.07 11.79
CA ILE A 181 12.89 4.08 11.44
C ILE A 181 13.08 4.02 9.92
N ALA A 182 11.98 3.99 9.15
CA ALA A 182 12.03 3.97 7.68
C ALA A 182 12.64 5.25 7.09
N ASP A 183 12.32 6.41 7.65
CA ASP A 183 12.91 7.68 7.23
C ASP A 183 14.42 7.72 7.50
N ALA A 184 14.86 7.19 8.64
CA ALA A 184 16.28 7.05 8.96
C ALA A 184 16.98 6.04 8.04
N GLU A 185 16.34 4.91 7.70
CA GLU A 185 16.86 3.95 6.72
C GLU A 185 17.02 4.58 5.34
N LYS A 186 16.01 5.33 4.89
CA LYS A 186 16.04 6.07 3.62
C LYS A 186 17.17 7.09 3.60
N ALA A 187 17.44 7.77 4.71
CA ALA A 187 18.53 8.73 4.81
C ALA A 187 19.90 8.06 4.60
N ILE A 188 20.06 6.80 5.01
CA ILE A 188 21.32 6.06 4.88
C ILE A 188 21.45 5.39 3.51
N THR A 189 20.40 4.72 3.05
CA THR A 189 20.42 3.92 1.82
C THR A 189 20.14 4.73 0.56
N GLY A 190 19.51 5.90 0.71
CA GLY A 190 18.96 6.69 -0.41
C GLY A 190 17.73 6.05 -1.07
N SER A 191 17.30 4.87 -0.62
CA SER A 191 16.15 4.16 -1.16
C SER A 191 14.86 4.68 -0.58
N SER A 192 13.87 4.96 -1.43
CA SER A 192 12.52 5.29 -0.99
C SER A 192 11.75 4.08 -0.44
N GLU A 193 12.26 2.87 -0.64
CA GLU A 193 11.67 1.61 -0.18
C GLU A 193 12.55 0.98 0.90
N PRO A 194 11.94 0.32 1.91
CA PRO A 194 12.66 -0.54 2.84
C PRO A 194 13.45 -1.59 2.09
N VAL A 195 14.72 -1.75 2.47
CA VAL A 195 15.58 -2.77 1.91
C VAL A 195 15.15 -4.12 2.47
N LYS A 196 15.13 -5.17 1.63
CA LYS A 196 14.77 -6.51 2.08
C LYS A 196 15.71 -6.94 3.21
N GLY A 197 15.14 -7.23 4.38
CA GLY A 197 15.89 -7.58 5.59
C GLY A 197 16.59 -6.42 6.29
N GLY A 198 16.38 -5.19 5.83
CA GLY A 198 16.84 -3.95 6.45
C GLY A 198 16.05 -3.57 7.70
N PRO A 199 16.46 -2.50 8.40
CA PRO A 199 15.95 -2.14 9.71
C PRO A 199 14.44 -1.84 9.74
N ALA A 200 13.90 -1.12 8.74
CA ALA A 200 12.47 -0.85 8.66
C ALA A 200 11.68 -2.12 8.33
N ALA A 201 12.24 -3.02 7.51
CA ALA A 201 11.63 -4.33 7.29
C ALA A 201 11.57 -5.14 8.58
N GLN A 202 12.62 -5.13 9.42
CA GLN A 202 12.61 -5.78 10.73
C GLN A 202 11.62 -5.12 11.70
N ALA A 203 11.59 -3.79 11.76
CA ALA A 203 10.63 -3.05 12.59
C ALA A 203 9.17 -3.38 12.22
N GLN A 204 8.89 -3.59 10.94
CA GLN A 204 7.56 -3.97 10.45
C GLN A 204 7.15 -5.39 10.84
N ARG A 205 8.11 -6.33 10.99
CA ARG A 205 7.81 -7.69 11.46
C ARG A 205 7.28 -7.70 12.88
N HIS A 206 7.72 -6.72 13.69
CA HIS A 206 7.33 -6.52 15.08
C HIS A 206 6.29 -5.41 15.24
N ALA A 207 5.50 -5.12 14.20
CA ALA A 207 4.53 -4.04 14.27
C ALA A 207 3.50 -4.24 15.40
N ASN A 208 3.24 -3.16 16.15
CA ASN A 208 2.40 -3.11 17.36
C ASN A 208 2.95 -3.87 18.59
N GLU A 209 4.12 -4.49 18.50
CA GLU A 209 4.80 -5.08 19.64
C GLU A 209 5.46 -4.00 20.51
N PRO A 210 5.57 -4.19 21.84
CA PRO A 210 6.36 -3.32 22.70
C PRO A 210 7.81 -3.22 22.24
N ILE A 211 8.44 -2.05 22.26
CA ILE A 211 9.86 -1.90 21.96
C ILE A 211 10.64 -2.57 23.09
N ASP A 212 11.33 -3.66 22.76
CA ASP A 212 12.09 -4.48 23.69
C ASP A 212 13.50 -4.75 23.16
N SER A 213 14.31 -5.51 23.89
CA SER A 213 15.67 -5.80 23.46
C SER A 213 15.73 -6.70 22.22
N ALA A 214 14.72 -7.55 22.00
CA ALA A 214 14.71 -8.50 20.90
C ALA A 214 14.44 -7.78 19.57
N ASN A 215 13.39 -6.96 19.51
CA ASN A 215 13.10 -6.21 18.29
C ASN A 215 14.12 -5.11 18.01
N LEU A 216 14.69 -4.46 19.03
CA LEU A 216 15.82 -3.54 18.84
C LEU A 216 17.05 -4.27 18.30
N HIS A 217 17.29 -5.50 18.74
CA HIS A 217 18.37 -6.33 18.19
C HIS A 217 18.12 -6.64 16.72
N ASP A 218 16.93 -7.11 16.35
CA ASP A 218 16.59 -7.43 14.96
C ASP A 218 16.67 -6.21 14.05
N ILE A 219 16.18 -5.05 14.50
CA ILE A 219 16.33 -3.76 13.79
C ILE A 219 17.81 -3.43 13.59
N THR A 220 18.64 -3.62 14.63
CA THR A 220 20.09 -3.38 14.56
C THR A 220 20.80 -4.34 13.61
N GLU A 221 20.43 -5.61 13.59
CA GLU A 221 20.98 -6.58 12.64
C GLU A 221 20.56 -6.25 11.20
N GLY A 222 19.34 -5.75 11.00
CA GLY A 222 18.91 -5.19 9.73
C GLY A 222 19.76 -3.99 9.30
N GLU A 223 20.02 -3.07 10.23
CA GLU A 223 20.88 -1.90 10.00
C GLU A 223 22.31 -2.30 9.58
N LYS A 224 22.94 -3.24 10.31
CA LYS A 224 24.29 -3.74 9.96
C LYS A 224 24.35 -4.34 8.56
N LYS A 225 23.29 -5.04 8.14
CA LYS A 225 23.22 -5.65 6.79
C LYS A 225 23.21 -4.61 5.69
N ILE A 226 22.57 -3.46 5.90
CA ILE A 226 22.45 -2.42 4.87
C ILE A 226 23.65 -1.48 4.84
N THR A 227 24.26 -1.18 5.99
CA THR A 227 25.38 -0.23 6.08
C THR A 227 26.73 -0.91 5.91
N GLY A 228 26.80 -2.22 6.15
CA GLY A 228 28.05 -2.97 6.22
C GLY A 228 28.90 -2.62 7.45
N GLU A 229 28.39 -1.77 8.36
CA GLU A 229 29.07 -1.40 9.59
C GLU A 229 28.75 -2.41 10.70
N ALA A 230 29.74 -2.72 11.53
CA ALA A 230 29.57 -3.64 12.66
C ALA A 230 28.71 -3.04 13.81
N ARG A 231 28.35 -1.76 13.73
CA ARG A 231 27.64 -1.00 14.77
C ARG A 231 26.51 -0.17 14.16
N ALA A 232 25.50 0.15 14.98
CA ALA A 232 24.43 1.06 14.59
C ALA A 232 25.03 2.45 14.29
N VAL A 233 24.55 3.06 13.21
CA VAL A 233 24.99 4.37 12.75
C VAL A 233 24.37 5.44 13.64
N LYS A 234 25.15 6.49 13.94
CA LYS A 234 24.65 7.62 14.72
C LYS A 234 23.50 8.31 13.98
N GLY A 235 22.33 8.36 14.61
CA GLY A 235 21.11 8.89 13.98
C GLY A 235 20.47 7.93 12.99
N GLY A 236 20.92 6.68 12.94
CA GLY A 236 20.35 5.64 12.11
C GLY A 236 19.06 5.04 12.65
N PRO A 237 18.48 4.08 11.92
CA PRO A 237 17.21 3.44 12.26
C PRO A 237 17.14 2.89 13.69
N THR A 238 18.18 2.23 14.20
CA THR A 238 18.21 1.77 15.60
C THR A 238 18.16 2.95 16.58
N ALA A 239 18.86 4.05 16.28
CA ALA A 239 18.83 5.24 17.12
C ALA A 239 17.42 5.89 17.14
N ALA A 240 16.70 5.86 16.01
CA ALA A 240 15.31 6.30 15.95
C ALA A 240 14.40 5.43 16.84
N ALA A 241 14.51 4.10 16.76
CA ALA A 241 13.75 3.18 17.60
C ALA A 241 14.03 3.39 19.09
N GLN A 242 15.31 3.54 19.47
CA GLN A 242 15.71 3.83 20.84
C GLN A 242 15.21 5.20 21.32
N SER A 243 15.19 6.19 20.44
CA SER A 243 14.67 7.53 20.77
C SER A 243 13.18 7.48 21.10
N GLU A 244 12.37 6.72 20.35
CA GLU A 244 10.95 6.55 20.65
C GLU A 244 10.71 5.78 21.96
N LEU A 245 11.53 4.77 22.25
CA LEU A 245 11.50 4.09 23.56
C LEU A 245 11.84 5.06 24.71
N GLY A 246 12.84 5.92 24.53
CA GLY A 246 13.21 6.93 25.51
C GLY A 246 12.10 7.96 25.76
N LYS A 247 11.43 8.42 24.69
CA LYS A 247 10.28 9.32 24.81
C LYS A 247 9.11 8.67 25.57
N SER A 248 8.84 7.40 25.29
CA SER A 248 7.77 6.62 25.95
C SER A 248 8.00 6.41 27.44
N ARG A 249 9.26 6.38 27.89
CA ARG A 249 9.63 6.29 29.31
C ARG A 249 9.60 7.63 30.04
N SER A 250 9.58 8.74 29.30
CA SER A 250 9.63 10.11 29.83
C SER A 250 8.27 10.80 29.85
N SER A 251 7.21 10.12 29.37
CA SER A 251 5.84 10.61 29.21
C SER A 251 4.87 10.09 30.26
#